data_AF-A0A4W5NPY0-F1
#
_entry.id   AF-A0A4W5NPY0-F1
#
_cell.length_a   1.000
_cell.length_b   1.000
_cell.length_c   1.000
_cell.angle_alpha   90.00
_cell.angle_beta   90.00
_cell.angle_gamma   90.00
#
_symmetry.space_group_name_H-M   'P 1'
#
loop_
_entity.id
_entity.type
_entity.pdbx_description
1 polymer ?
#
loop_
_entity_poly.entity_id
_entity_poly.type
_entity_poly.pdbx_seq_one_letter_code
_entity_poly.pdbx_strand_id
1 'polypeptide(L)'
;MFTSQTSMQTSSFQDSIDVEEKDTDYDNEEMGYNQKIQLNCYYTIYLYQGTSLTLVDSSLPVEAEPELRCYISRRLSKGALLGGMGNIAAVELSVPEAAVGCYCCLLEQERSPEQPDADGNGYVICLMGGSEKGLNLFRLELDKYVQGLQSSLQTPELVNLETEIRPYLSMWYEESVMHIHRVVQMVQGSISFLLHAALSHIHVEVTNADDRTKADVARFIKAASLQGLVQEDTTTASLYKASEALTDLVIDCSTSPPTLSNTVSNRFCDDWIQAFLNAAERCNPFLLRQILENFKLKAIQDMNSLKRFIRQAESSHYALFRCCQFLQGCGNGDVLLQNAHAEHRDIPEACSIIRVLDEFLSEQQAQG
;
A
#
# COMPACT_ATOMS: atom_id res chain seq x y z
N MET A 1 51.35 -3.14 -62.75
CA MET A 1 51.31 -1.68 -62.49
C MET A 1 49.84 -1.29 -62.55
N PHE A 2 49.12 -0.94 -61.48
CA PHE A 2 49.43 -0.21 -60.25
C PHE A 2 48.52 -0.75 -59.12
N THR A 3 49.09 -1.33 -58.07
CA THR A 3 49.32 -0.79 -56.70
C THR A 3 48.13 -0.82 -55.75
N SER A 4 48.31 -1.62 -54.69
CA SER A 4 47.67 -1.59 -53.38
C SER A 4 47.70 -0.21 -52.71
N GLN A 5 46.75 0.08 -51.82
CA GLN A 5 47.05 0.71 -50.52
C GLN A 5 45.87 0.63 -49.53
N THR A 6 46.21 0.13 -48.35
CA THR A 6 45.53 0.22 -47.05
C THR A 6 45.28 1.65 -46.58
N SER A 7 44.17 1.88 -45.87
CA SER A 7 44.16 2.81 -44.73
C SER A 7 43.25 2.31 -43.61
N MET A 8 43.86 2.12 -42.44
CA MET A 8 43.18 2.14 -41.14
C MET A 8 42.63 3.54 -40.91
N GLN A 9 41.41 3.65 -40.38
CA GLN A 9 41.00 4.80 -39.58
C GLN A 9 40.36 4.30 -38.28
N THR A 10 41.12 4.50 -37.21
CA THR A 10 40.66 4.63 -35.84
C THR A 10 39.76 5.87 -35.74
N SER A 11 38.52 5.74 -35.25
CA SER A 11 37.81 6.87 -34.63
C SER A 11 37.40 6.50 -33.21
N SER A 12 38.25 6.96 -32.30
CA SER A 12 38.02 7.06 -30.88
C SER A 12 37.03 8.17 -30.54
N PHE A 13 36.39 7.98 -29.39
CA PHE A 13 35.85 8.99 -28.46
C PHE A 13 34.37 9.39 -28.52
N GLN A 14 33.73 9.09 -27.38
CA GLN A 14 32.80 9.94 -26.65
C GLN A 14 31.38 10.05 -27.21
N ASP A 15 30.60 8.98 -27.04
CA ASP A 15 29.19 9.16 -26.72
C ASP A 15 29.06 9.36 -25.20
N SER A 16 28.86 10.62 -24.85
CA SER A 16 28.58 11.13 -23.52
C SER A 16 27.39 10.40 -22.91
N ILE A 17 27.65 9.58 -21.89
CA ILE A 17 26.64 9.16 -20.92
C ILE A 17 26.73 10.20 -19.80
N ASP A 18 26.16 11.37 -20.03
CA ASP A 18 25.63 12.20 -18.95
C ASP A 18 24.28 11.59 -18.60
N VAL A 19 24.29 10.66 -17.64
CA VAL A 19 23.09 10.47 -16.82
C VAL A 19 23.19 11.61 -15.81
N GLU A 20 22.58 12.74 -16.15
CA GLU A 20 22.18 13.69 -15.14
C GLU A 20 21.36 12.90 -14.12
N GLU A 21 21.95 12.67 -12.93
CA GLU A 21 21.22 12.39 -11.71
C GLU A 21 20.33 13.61 -11.49
N LYS A 22 19.18 13.60 -12.14
CA LYS A 22 18.12 14.52 -11.84
C LYS A 22 17.61 14.08 -10.48
N ASP A 23 18.19 14.67 -9.44
CA ASP A 23 17.57 14.80 -8.14
C ASP A 23 16.12 15.16 -8.41
N THR A 24 15.23 14.18 -8.25
CA THR A 24 13.81 14.46 -8.14
C THR A 24 13.66 15.13 -6.79
N ASP A 25 13.90 16.44 -6.78
CA ASP A 25 13.22 17.38 -5.89
C ASP A 25 11.72 17.18 -6.13
N TYR A 26 11.17 16.17 -5.47
CA TYR A 26 9.73 16.04 -5.35
C TYR A 26 9.31 17.15 -4.41
N ASP A 27 8.72 18.18 -5.00
CA ASP A 27 8.06 19.28 -4.32
C ASP A 27 7.31 18.75 -3.10
N ASN A 28 7.90 19.04 -1.94
CA ASN A 28 7.25 18.96 -0.64
C ASN A 28 6.23 20.09 -0.61
N GLU A 29 5.20 20.03 -1.45
CA GLU A 29 4.08 20.96 -1.38
C GLU A 29 3.51 20.86 0.03
N GLU A 30 3.58 21.97 0.75
CA GLU A 30 3.11 22.18 2.11
C GLU A 30 1.65 21.75 2.27
N MET A 31 1.43 20.47 2.55
CA MET A 31 0.15 19.97 3.03
C MET A 31 0.03 20.31 4.52
N GLY A 32 -0.30 21.57 4.81
CA GLY A 32 -0.84 22.07 6.08
C GLY A 32 -0.50 21.25 7.33
N TYR A 33 0.79 21.16 7.68
CA TYR A 33 1.22 20.43 8.86
C TYR A 33 1.00 21.28 10.10
N ASN A 34 -0.11 21.11 10.82
CA ASN A 34 -0.19 21.52 12.22
C ASN A 34 -1.34 20.88 13.03
N GLN A 35 -0.99 20.59 14.29
CA GLN A 35 -1.82 20.16 15.43
C GLN A 35 -2.34 18.73 15.43
N LYS A 36 -2.59 18.19 16.64
CA LYS A 36 -3.35 16.97 16.88
C LYS A 36 -4.73 17.16 16.25
N ILE A 37 -4.89 16.82 14.97
CA ILE A 37 -6.18 16.87 14.32
C ILE A 37 -6.90 15.60 14.79
N GLN A 38 -7.77 15.76 15.78
CA GLN A 38 -8.87 14.83 15.96
C GLN A 38 -9.74 14.99 14.71
N LEU A 39 -9.43 14.19 13.68
CA LEU A 39 -10.13 14.23 12.42
C LEU A 39 -11.57 13.84 12.69
N ASN A 40 -12.50 14.78 12.46
CA ASN A 40 -13.89 14.42 12.48
C ASN A 40 -14.13 13.48 11.30
N CYS A 41 -14.64 12.30 11.62
CA CYS A 41 -15.05 11.31 10.63
C CYS A 41 -16.57 11.20 10.69
N TYR A 42 -17.17 11.17 9.51
CA TYR A 42 -18.62 11.12 9.37
C TYR A 42 -19.00 9.98 8.43
N TYR A 43 -20.22 9.50 8.57
CA TYR A 43 -20.83 8.62 7.58
C TYR A 43 -22.26 9.10 7.29
N THR A 44 -22.75 8.70 6.12
CA THR A 44 -24.16 8.84 5.75
C THR A 44 -24.57 7.66 4.91
N ILE A 45 -25.77 7.15 5.16
CA ILE A 45 -26.40 6.11 4.34
C ILE A 45 -27.71 6.63 3.77
N TYR A 46 -27.88 6.43 2.47
CA TYR A 46 -29.09 6.77 1.73
C TYR A 46 -29.71 5.53 1.10
N LEU A 47 -31.04 5.50 1.05
CA LEU A 47 -31.80 4.59 0.22
C LEU A 47 -31.97 5.24 -1.17
N TYR A 48 -31.47 4.57 -2.19
CA TYR A 48 -31.61 4.98 -3.58
C TYR A 48 -32.67 4.09 -4.26
N GLN A 49 -33.76 4.71 -4.72
CA GLN A 49 -34.87 4.02 -5.37
C GLN A 49 -35.31 4.79 -6.62
N GLY A 50 -35.11 4.18 -7.79
CA GLY A 50 -35.33 4.77 -9.11
C GLY A 50 -34.45 6.01 -9.35
N THR A 51 -34.94 7.19 -8.95
CA THR A 51 -34.23 8.48 -9.07
C THR A 51 -34.25 9.30 -7.78
N SER A 52 -34.85 8.76 -6.72
CA SER A 52 -34.95 9.43 -5.41
C SER A 52 -33.87 8.94 -4.46
N LEU A 53 -33.28 9.87 -3.71
CA LEU A 53 -32.32 9.60 -2.65
C LEU A 53 -32.93 9.99 -1.30
N THR A 54 -33.22 9.00 -0.47
CA THR A 54 -33.86 9.19 0.84
C THR A 54 -32.84 8.93 1.94
N LEU A 55 -32.74 9.83 2.92
CA LEU A 55 -31.85 9.65 4.06
C LEU A 55 -32.31 8.48 4.93
N VAL A 56 -31.40 7.56 5.22
CA VAL A 56 -31.61 6.46 6.18
C VAL A 56 -31.01 6.82 7.53
N ASP A 57 -29.73 7.17 7.57
CA ASP A 57 -29.02 7.57 8.79
C ASP A 57 -27.79 8.42 8.45
N SER A 58 -27.37 9.30 9.36
CA SER A 58 -26.21 10.16 9.17
C SER A 58 -25.60 10.58 10.50
N SER A 59 -24.26 10.65 10.53
CA SER A 59 -23.53 11.31 11.62
C SER A 59 -23.12 12.75 11.29
N LEU A 60 -23.48 13.27 10.11
CA LEU A 60 -23.22 14.66 9.74
C LEU A 60 -24.11 15.64 10.52
N PRO A 61 -23.66 16.90 10.70
CA PRO A 61 -24.53 17.99 11.10
C PRO A 61 -25.73 18.14 10.16
N VAL A 62 -26.86 18.60 10.71
CA VAL A 62 -28.13 18.73 9.97
C VAL A 62 -28.05 19.75 8.82
N GLU A 63 -27.10 20.68 8.89
CA GLU A 63 -26.82 21.67 7.85
C GLU A 63 -26.01 21.08 6.68
N ALA A 64 -25.11 20.14 6.95
CA ALA A 64 -24.19 19.56 5.97
C ALA A 64 -24.80 18.39 5.18
N GLU A 65 -25.71 17.62 5.79
CA GLU A 65 -26.34 16.47 5.12
C GLU A 65 -27.08 16.85 3.81
N PRO A 66 -27.90 17.92 3.76
CA PRO A 66 -28.60 18.29 2.52
C PRO A 66 -27.65 18.64 1.37
N GLU A 67 -26.50 19.24 1.68
CA GLU A 67 -25.46 19.58 0.71
C GLU A 67 -24.83 18.32 0.10
N LEU A 68 -24.51 17.34 0.96
CA LEU A 68 -24.02 16.02 0.53
C LEU A 68 -25.07 15.32 -0.35
N ARG A 69 -26.33 15.26 0.09
CA ARG A 69 -27.42 14.64 -0.66
C ARG A 69 -27.59 15.26 -2.05
N CYS A 70 -27.51 16.58 -2.17
CA CYS A 70 -27.51 17.29 -3.46
C CYS A 70 -26.30 16.92 -4.33
N TYR A 71 -25.11 16.82 -3.73
CA TYR A 71 -23.91 16.36 -4.41
C TYR A 71 -24.05 14.93 -4.95
N ILE A 72 -24.51 13.99 -4.14
CA ILE A 72 -24.71 12.58 -4.53
C ILE A 72 -25.77 12.44 -5.62
N SER A 73 -26.90 13.13 -5.49
CA SER A 73 -27.96 13.13 -6.53
C SER A 73 -27.42 13.60 -7.89
N ARG A 74 -26.55 14.62 -7.91
CA ARG A 74 -25.87 15.06 -9.14
C ARG A 74 -24.88 14.05 -9.70
N ARG A 75 -24.25 13.21 -8.86
CA ARG A 75 -23.35 12.14 -9.33
C ARG A 75 -24.12 10.94 -9.88
N LEU A 76 -25.20 10.54 -9.21
CA LEU A 76 -26.08 9.47 -9.66
C LEU A 76 -26.72 9.78 -11.01
N SER A 77 -27.23 11.01 -11.20
CA SER A 77 -27.83 11.42 -12.48
C SER A 77 -26.84 11.43 -13.66
N LYS A 78 -25.52 11.46 -13.38
CA LYS A 78 -24.45 11.35 -14.38
C LYS A 78 -23.91 9.94 -14.57
N GLY A 79 -24.46 8.93 -13.86
CA GLY A 79 -23.97 7.56 -13.89
C GLY A 79 -22.57 7.39 -13.29
N ALA A 80 -22.14 8.28 -12.40
CA ALA A 80 -20.76 8.30 -11.89
C ALA A 80 -20.50 7.33 -10.71
N LEU A 81 -21.53 6.66 -10.21
CA LEU A 81 -21.43 5.62 -9.19
C LEU A 81 -21.73 4.27 -9.86
N LEU A 82 -20.70 3.43 -9.96
CA LEU A 82 -20.82 2.07 -10.44
C LEU A 82 -21.02 1.15 -9.22
N GLY A 83 -21.92 0.17 -9.34
CA GLY A 83 -22.18 -0.78 -8.27
C GLY A 83 -20.90 -1.51 -7.83
N GLY A 84 -20.68 -1.57 -6.51
CA GLY A 84 -19.62 -2.38 -5.90
C GLY A 84 -18.20 -1.79 -5.90
N MET A 85 -17.95 -0.65 -6.56
CA MET A 85 -16.68 0.08 -6.50
C MET A 85 -16.88 1.50 -5.99
N GLY A 86 -16.28 1.83 -4.85
CA GLY A 86 -16.39 3.16 -4.27
C GLY A 86 -15.64 4.22 -5.08
N ASN A 87 -16.15 5.44 -5.06
CA ASN A 87 -15.61 6.61 -5.73
C ASN A 87 -15.24 7.67 -4.69
N ILE A 88 -14.07 8.27 -4.80
CA ILE A 88 -13.55 9.23 -3.83
C ILE A 88 -13.46 10.61 -4.49
N ALA A 89 -13.92 11.64 -3.80
CA ALA A 89 -13.81 13.03 -4.24
C ALA A 89 -13.78 13.97 -3.03
N ALA A 90 -13.19 15.15 -3.18
CA ALA A 90 -13.37 16.25 -2.24
C ALA A 90 -14.80 16.80 -2.32
N VAL A 91 -15.41 17.06 -1.16
CA VAL A 91 -16.68 17.74 -1.04
C VAL A 91 -16.54 18.93 -0.11
N GLU A 92 -17.10 20.06 -0.51
CA GLU A 92 -17.24 21.24 0.33
C GLU A 92 -18.58 21.14 1.04
N LEU A 93 -18.53 21.06 2.37
CA LEU A 93 -19.70 20.95 3.22
C LEU A 93 -19.63 22.02 4.32
N SER A 94 -20.78 22.37 4.87
CA SER A 94 -20.93 23.21 6.07
C SER A 94 -20.47 22.49 7.34
N VAL A 95 -19.23 21.98 7.33
CA VAL A 95 -18.52 21.33 8.45
C VAL A 95 -17.26 22.15 8.79
N PRO A 96 -16.66 21.97 9.98
CA PRO A 96 -15.47 22.74 10.38
C PRO A 96 -14.32 22.65 9.37
N GLU A 97 -14.21 21.51 8.68
CA GLU A 97 -13.27 21.27 7.60
C GLU A 97 -13.83 21.80 6.26
N ALA A 98 -13.27 22.89 5.71
CA ALA A 98 -13.80 23.55 4.50
C ALA A 98 -13.89 22.63 3.26
N ALA A 99 -13.02 21.62 3.15
CA ALA A 99 -13.09 20.56 2.15
C ALA A 99 -12.71 19.22 2.77
N VAL A 100 -13.61 18.24 2.68
CA VAL A 100 -13.42 16.91 3.26
C VAL A 100 -13.38 15.85 2.16
N GLY A 101 -12.51 14.86 2.29
CA GLY A 101 -12.54 13.68 1.43
C GLY A 101 -13.84 12.90 1.66
N CYS A 102 -14.51 12.50 0.58
CA CYS A 102 -15.73 11.70 0.62
C CYS A 102 -15.60 10.47 -0.27
N TYR A 103 -15.57 9.30 0.35
CA TYR A 103 -15.75 8.02 -0.30
C TYR A 103 -17.25 7.74 -0.45
N CYS A 104 -17.70 7.33 -1.63
CA CYS A 104 -19.10 7.02 -1.95
C CYS A 104 -19.20 5.69 -2.68
N CYS A 105 -20.03 4.76 -2.21
CA CYS A 105 -20.27 3.49 -2.88
C CYS A 105 -21.77 3.20 -2.97
N LEU A 106 -22.22 2.69 -4.11
CA LEU A 106 -23.57 2.18 -4.30
C LEU A 106 -23.54 0.65 -4.13
N LEU A 107 -24.24 0.16 -3.11
CA LEU A 107 -24.53 -1.25 -2.92
C LEU A 107 -25.89 -1.56 -3.55
N GLU A 108 -25.87 -2.23 -4.68
CA GLU A 108 -27.09 -2.67 -5.36
C GLU A 108 -27.79 -3.76 -4.55
N GLN A 109 -29.12 -3.68 -4.48
CA GLN A 109 -29.92 -4.74 -3.89
C GLN A 109 -29.98 -5.93 -4.87
N GLU A 110 -29.89 -7.16 -4.37
CA GLU A 110 -30.00 -8.35 -5.22
C GLU A 110 -31.32 -8.32 -6.00
N ARG A 111 -31.22 -8.48 -7.34
CA ARG A 111 -32.37 -8.51 -8.23
C ARG A 111 -33.25 -9.71 -7.87
N SER A 112 -34.46 -9.46 -7.38
CA SER A 112 -35.46 -10.53 -7.29
C SER A 112 -35.90 -10.92 -8.71
N PRO A 113 -36.11 -12.21 -9.01
CA PRO A 113 -36.54 -12.66 -10.33
C PRO A 113 -37.95 -12.15 -10.73
N GLU A 114 -38.68 -11.53 -9.80
CA GLU A 114 -40.04 -11.02 -9.99
C GLU A 114 -40.09 -9.54 -10.43
N GLN A 115 -38.98 -8.80 -10.39
CA GLN A 115 -38.90 -7.39 -10.82
C GLN A 115 -37.65 -7.10 -11.67
N PRO A 116 -37.67 -7.40 -12.99
CA PRO A 116 -36.54 -7.17 -13.87
C PRO A 116 -36.27 -5.70 -14.21
N ASP A 117 -37.22 -4.79 -13.92
CA ASP A 117 -37.16 -3.35 -14.26
C ASP A 117 -36.69 -2.45 -13.11
N ALA A 118 -36.24 -3.01 -11.98
CA ALA A 118 -35.70 -2.24 -10.85
C ALA A 118 -34.23 -1.82 -11.11
N ASP A 119 -34.00 -1.08 -12.18
CA ASP A 119 -32.70 -0.46 -12.42
C ASP A 119 -32.41 0.56 -11.30
N GLY A 120 -31.37 0.28 -10.50
CA GLY A 120 -30.79 1.24 -9.56
C GLY A 120 -31.35 1.23 -8.14
N ASN A 121 -32.05 0.19 -7.68
CA ASN A 121 -32.40 0.11 -6.26
C ASN A 121 -31.20 -0.35 -5.40
N GLY A 122 -30.90 0.41 -4.35
CA GLY A 122 -29.77 0.08 -3.48
C GLY A 122 -29.53 1.08 -2.36
N TYR A 123 -28.40 0.92 -1.70
CA TYR A 123 -27.94 1.81 -0.63
C TYR A 123 -26.69 2.56 -1.06
N VAL A 124 -26.72 3.89 -0.95
CA VAL A 124 -25.52 4.72 -1.14
C VAL A 124 -24.90 4.99 0.20
N ILE A 125 -23.65 4.58 0.37
CA ILE A 125 -22.88 4.77 1.60
C ILE A 125 -21.78 5.79 1.33
N CYS A 126 -21.77 6.84 2.14
CA CYS A 126 -20.77 7.89 2.12
C CYS A 126 -19.94 7.83 3.41
N LEU A 127 -18.61 7.76 3.28
CA LEU A 127 -17.66 7.83 4.39
C LEU A 127 -16.78 9.07 4.19
N MET A 128 -16.73 9.95 5.18
CA MET A 128 -16.13 11.27 5.06
C MET A 128 -15.10 11.53 6.15
N GLY A 129 -13.89 11.92 5.76
CA GLY A 129 -12.84 12.28 6.68
C GLY A 129 -11.53 12.54 5.96
N GLY A 130 -10.66 13.35 6.58
CA GLY A 130 -9.37 13.72 5.99
C GLY A 130 -9.50 14.39 4.62
N SER A 131 -8.50 14.18 3.76
CA SER A 131 -8.47 14.73 2.40
C SER A 131 -8.82 13.67 1.35
N GLU A 132 -9.21 14.11 0.15
CA GLU A 132 -9.42 13.22 -0.99
C GLU A 132 -8.18 12.36 -1.29
N LYS A 133 -6.99 12.98 -1.30
CA LYS A 133 -5.72 12.26 -1.51
C LYS A 133 -5.50 11.21 -0.41
N GLY A 134 -5.80 11.55 0.85
CA GLY A 134 -5.67 10.63 1.98
C GLY A 134 -6.59 9.42 1.87
N LEU A 135 -7.89 9.62 1.60
CA LEU A 135 -8.83 8.51 1.46
C LEU A 135 -8.50 7.60 0.27
N ASN A 136 -7.96 8.16 -0.82
CA ASN A 136 -7.53 7.35 -1.97
C ASN A 136 -6.48 6.29 -1.60
N LEU A 137 -5.64 6.55 -0.60
CA LEU A 137 -4.66 5.58 -0.11
C LEU A 137 -5.30 4.36 0.58
N PHE A 138 -6.55 4.47 1.02
CA PHE A 138 -7.31 3.42 1.72
C PHE A 138 -8.51 2.92 0.93
N ARG A 139 -8.59 3.21 -0.38
CA ARG A 139 -9.77 2.90 -1.19
C ARG A 139 -10.16 1.42 -1.13
N LEU A 140 -9.18 0.52 -1.23
CA LEU A 140 -9.43 -0.92 -1.21
C LEU A 140 -9.97 -1.39 0.14
N GLU A 141 -9.45 -0.82 1.23
CA GLU A 141 -9.91 -1.09 2.59
C GLU A 141 -11.34 -0.58 2.80
N LEU A 142 -11.67 0.62 2.28
CA LEU A 142 -13.01 1.19 2.33
C LEU A 142 -14.01 0.41 1.48
N ASP A 143 -13.62 -0.04 0.28
CA ASP A 143 -14.41 -0.91 -0.58
C ASP A 143 -14.78 -2.21 0.17
N LYS A 144 -13.77 -2.88 0.74
CA LYS A 144 -13.97 -4.12 1.52
C LYS A 144 -14.85 -3.89 2.75
N TYR A 145 -14.64 -2.77 3.44
CA TYR A 145 -15.42 -2.42 4.62
C TYR A 145 -16.89 -2.22 4.28
N VAL A 146 -17.19 -1.45 3.23
CA VAL A 146 -18.57 -1.22 2.79
C VAL A 146 -19.22 -2.50 2.26
N GLN A 147 -18.49 -3.37 1.56
CA GLN A 147 -19.00 -4.69 1.17
C GLN A 147 -19.41 -5.56 2.36
N GLY A 148 -18.79 -5.37 3.54
CA GLY A 148 -19.17 -6.05 4.77
C GLY A 148 -20.62 -5.78 5.22
N LEU A 149 -21.21 -4.66 4.81
CA LEU A 149 -22.60 -4.29 5.14
C LEU A 149 -23.64 -4.98 4.26
N GLN A 150 -23.23 -5.63 3.16
CA GLN A 150 -24.16 -6.15 2.16
C GLN A 150 -25.19 -7.12 2.77
N SER A 151 -24.76 -8.01 3.67
CA SER A 151 -25.65 -8.97 4.34
C SER A 151 -26.64 -8.29 5.30
N SER A 152 -26.18 -7.32 6.09
CA SER A 152 -27.02 -6.57 7.05
C SER A 152 -28.10 -5.74 6.35
N LEU A 153 -27.82 -5.24 5.15
CA LEU A 153 -28.72 -4.38 4.36
C LEU A 153 -29.80 -5.16 3.59
N GLN A 154 -29.72 -6.49 3.55
CA GLN A 154 -30.77 -7.34 2.98
C GLN A 154 -31.99 -7.47 3.90
N THR A 155 -31.88 -7.05 5.16
CA THR A 155 -32.98 -7.12 6.14
C THR A 155 -34.08 -6.10 5.77
N PRO A 156 -35.33 -6.55 5.58
CA PRO A 156 -36.44 -5.64 5.29
C PRO A 156 -36.63 -4.64 6.45
N GLU A 157 -36.97 -3.39 6.09
CA GLU A 157 -37.25 -2.29 7.03
C GLU A 157 -36.07 -1.84 7.91
N LEU A 158 -34.85 -2.36 7.70
CA LEU A 158 -33.64 -1.98 8.46
C LEU A 158 -33.85 -1.99 9.97
N VAL A 159 -34.55 -3.02 10.49
CA VAL A 159 -34.81 -3.17 11.94
C VAL A 159 -33.52 -3.24 12.75
N ASN A 160 -32.41 -3.64 12.12
CA ASN A 160 -31.06 -3.70 12.66
C ASN A 160 -30.25 -2.39 12.53
N LEU A 161 -30.88 -1.28 12.12
CA LEU A 161 -30.20 0.00 11.91
C LEU A 161 -29.43 0.47 13.15
N GLU A 162 -30.11 0.51 14.28
CA GLU A 162 -29.56 1.00 15.55
C GLU A 162 -28.57 0.02 16.20
N THR A 163 -28.78 -1.28 16.01
CA THR A 163 -28.05 -2.33 16.72
C THR A 163 -26.83 -2.85 15.96
N GLU A 164 -26.83 -2.79 14.62
CA GLU A 164 -25.77 -3.33 13.78
C GLU A 164 -25.18 -2.27 12.84
N ILE A 165 -26.02 -1.63 12.02
CA ILE A 165 -25.55 -0.80 10.90
C ILE A 165 -24.90 0.50 11.39
N ARG A 166 -25.56 1.24 12.28
CA ARG A 166 -25.04 2.49 12.86
C ARG A 166 -23.74 2.26 13.64
N PRO A 167 -23.67 1.30 14.58
CA PRO A 167 -22.41 0.98 15.27
C PRO A 167 -21.30 0.56 14.32
N TYR A 168 -21.63 -0.26 13.31
CA TYR A 168 -20.68 -0.63 12.27
C TYR A 168 -20.17 0.62 11.57
N LEU A 169 -21.01 1.36 10.86
CA LEU A 169 -20.62 2.56 10.11
C LEU A 169 -19.85 3.57 10.96
N SER A 170 -20.19 3.77 12.23
CA SER A 170 -19.47 4.67 13.13
C SER A 170 -18.00 4.29 13.35
N MET A 171 -17.63 3.04 13.14
CA MET A 171 -16.28 2.50 13.32
C MET A 171 -15.45 2.44 12.04
N TRP A 172 -15.95 2.95 10.92
CA TRP A 172 -15.27 2.84 9.62
C TRP A 172 -13.82 3.35 9.64
N TYR A 173 -13.59 4.48 10.31
CA TYR A 173 -12.28 5.11 10.36
C TYR A 173 -11.31 4.28 11.19
N GLU A 174 -11.79 3.83 12.34
CA GLU A 174 -11.02 3.03 13.27
C GLU A 174 -10.71 1.64 12.68
N GLU A 175 -11.65 1.02 11.98
CA GLU A 175 -11.44 -0.29 11.38
C GLU A 175 -10.66 -0.22 10.06
N SER A 176 -10.90 0.76 9.19
CA SER A 176 -10.29 0.79 7.85
C SER A 176 -8.97 1.57 7.80
N VAL A 177 -8.85 2.67 8.55
CA VAL A 177 -7.76 3.64 8.40
C VAL A 177 -6.69 3.48 9.48
N MET A 178 -7.10 3.23 10.74
CA MET A 178 -6.18 3.30 11.90
C MET A 178 -5.27 2.08 12.09
N HIS A 179 -5.43 1.01 11.31
CA HIS A 179 -4.66 -0.24 11.48
C HIS A 179 -3.13 -0.03 11.41
N ILE A 180 -2.65 0.82 10.50
CA ILE A 180 -1.21 1.11 10.37
C ILE A 180 -0.69 1.85 11.61
N HIS A 181 -1.46 2.83 12.10
CA HIS A 181 -1.11 3.58 13.30
C HIS A 181 -1.00 2.66 14.52
N ARG A 182 -1.97 1.76 14.72
CA ARG A 182 -1.96 0.80 15.83
C ARG A 182 -0.76 -0.14 15.76
N VAL A 183 -0.43 -0.67 14.58
CA VAL A 183 0.76 -1.53 14.43
C VAL A 183 2.04 -0.77 14.78
N VAL A 184 2.22 0.44 14.24
CA VAL A 184 3.42 1.25 14.49
C VAL A 184 3.54 1.64 15.97
N GLN A 185 2.44 1.99 16.64
CA GLN A 185 2.42 2.25 18.07
C GLN A 185 2.76 1.01 18.91
N MET A 186 2.30 -0.17 18.47
CA MET A 186 2.55 -1.43 19.15
C MET A 186 4.02 -1.84 19.06
N VAL A 187 4.61 -1.84 17.85
CA VAL A 187 5.97 -2.37 17.63
C VAL A 187 7.07 -1.30 17.76
N GLN A 188 6.71 -0.02 17.69
CA GLN A 188 7.61 1.12 17.85
C GLN A 188 8.86 1.01 16.95
N GLY A 189 10.06 1.14 17.53
CA GLY A 189 11.33 1.04 16.80
C GLY A 189 11.56 -0.32 16.14
N SER A 190 10.83 -1.35 16.55
CA SER A 190 10.88 -2.69 15.95
C SER A 190 10.12 -2.80 14.63
N ILE A 191 9.58 -1.69 14.10
CA ILE A 191 8.87 -1.64 12.82
C ILE A 191 9.76 -2.09 11.65
N SER A 192 11.08 -1.88 11.73
CA SER A 192 11.99 -2.29 10.66
C SER A 192 12.00 -3.80 10.43
N PHE A 193 11.79 -4.61 11.46
CA PHE A 193 11.64 -6.06 11.31
C PHE A 193 10.38 -6.45 10.52
N LEU A 194 9.26 -5.72 10.69
CA LEU A 194 8.05 -5.96 9.91
C LEU A 194 8.21 -5.51 8.45
N LEU A 195 8.88 -4.38 8.23
CA LEU A 195 9.20 -3.88 6.88
C LEU A 195 10.09 -4.87 6.14
N HIS A 196 11.13 -5.39 6.80
CA HIS A 196 12.01 -6.42 6.26
C HIS A 196 11.24 -7.70 5.92
N ALA A 197 10.46 -8.22 6.88
CA ALA A 197 9.64 -9.40 6.66
C ALA A 197 8.67 -9.26 5.47
N ALA A 198 8.07 -8.08 5.30
CA ALA A 198 7.16 -7.80 4.19
C ALA A 198 7.85 -7.81 2.81
N LEU A 199 9.09 -7.33 2.72
CA LEU A 199 9.86 -7.33 1.47
C LEU A 199 10.54 -8.68 1.17
N SER A 200 10.92 -9.43 2.22
CA SER A 200 11.52 -10.76 2.12
C SER A 200 10.49 -11.89 2.03
N HIS A 201 9.19 -11.58 2.02
CA HIS A 201 8.11 -12.56 2.02
C HIS A 201 8.15 -13.54 3.20
N ILE A 202 8.67 -13.09 4.35
CA ILE A 202 8.74 -13.88 5.59
C ILE A 202 7.35 -13.88 6.24
N HIS A 203 6.89 -15.05 6.67
CA HIS A 203 5.65 -15.17 7.40
C HIS A 203 5.77 -14.55 8.80
N VAL A 204 4.75 -13.79 9.20
CA VAL A 204 4.70 -13.12 10.51
C VAL A 204 3.64 -13.79 11.36
N GLU A 205 4.07 -14.48 12.40
CA GLU A 205 3.18 -15.11 13.37
C GLU A 205 2.95 -14.18 14.57
N VAL A 206 1.68 -13.94 14.92
CA VAL A 206 1.30 -13.11 16.06
C VAL A 206 0.64 -13.98 17.13
N THR A 207 1.31 -14.10 18.28
CA THR A 207 0.91 -14.95 19.40
C THR A 207 0.43 -14.09 20.59
N ASN A 208 -0.42 -14.67 21.44
CA ASN A 208 -0.96 -14.03 22.65
C ASN A 208 -1.64 -12.65 22.41
N ALA A 209 -2.17 -12.42 21.21
CA ALA A 209 -2.89 -11.20 20.85
C ALA A 209 -4.38 -11.44 20.57
N ASP A 210 -5.19 -10.39 20.64
CA ASP A 210 -6.57 -10.43 20.18
C ASP A 210 -6.66 -10.53 18.64
N ASP A 211 -7.84 -10.89 18.14
CA ASP A 211 -8.04 -11.07 16.69
C ASP A 211 -7.85 -9.77 15.90
N ARG A 212 -8.05 -8.62 16.56
CA ARG A 212 -7.91 -7.30 15.96
C ARG A 212 -6.45 -6.98 15.70
N THR A 213 -5.57 -7.17 16.68
CA THR A 213 -4.12 -7.00 16.54
C THR A 213 -3.57 -7.93 15.48
N LYS A 214 -4.01 -9.21 15.46
CA LYS A 214 -3.62 -10.15 14.40
C LYS A 214 -4.03 -9.65 13.01
N ALA A 215 -5.27 -9.17 12.87
CA ALA A 215 -5.77 -8.62 11.61
C ALA A 215 -5.04 -7.34 11.19
N ASP A 216 -4.68 -6.47 12.15
CA ASP A 216 -3.93 -5.24 11.89
C ASP A 216 -2.52 -5.54 11.39
N VAL A 217 -1.79 -6.45 12.04
CA VAL A 217 -0.45 -6.87 11.59
C VAL A 217 -0.52 -7.51 10.20
N ALA A 218 -1.47 -8.42 9.97
CA ALA A 218 -1.64 -9.05 8.66
C ALA A 218 -1.92 -8.00 7.55
N ARG A 219 -2.76 -7.00 7.84
CA ARG A 219 -3.03 -5.89 6.91
C ARG A 219 -1.81 -5.01 6.68
N PHE A 220 -1.05 -4.70 7.72
CA PHE A 220 0.19 -3.95 7.61
C PHE A 220 1.20 -4.66 6.71
N ILE A 221 1.46 -5.95 6.95
CA ILE A 221 2.38 -6.76 6.13
C ILE A 221 1.92 -6.79 4.68
N LYS A 222 0.62 -7.01 4.42
CA LYS A 222 0.08 -6.97 3.07
C LYS A 222 0.30 -5.60 2.41
N ALA A 223 0.01 -4.51 3.12
CA ALA A 223 0.16 -3.15 2.61
C ALA A 223 1.62 -2.78 2.32
N ALA A 224 2.56 -3.26 3.15
CA ALA A 224 4.00 -3.04 3.05
C ALA A 224 4.69 -3.90 1.97
N SER A 225 4.11 -5.06 1.66
CA SER A 225 4.66 -6.00 0.68
C SER A 225 4.61 -5.46 -0.75
N LEU A 226 5.45 -6.02 -1.61
CA LEU A 226 5.44 -5.74 -3.06
C LEU A 226 4.46 -6.64 -3.83
N GLN A 227 3.72 -7.52 -3.14
CA GLN A 227 2.74 -8.42 -3.75
C GLN A 227 1.56 -7.61 -4.33
N GLY A 228 1.20 -7.88 -5.58
CA GLY A 228 0.15 -7.16 -6.33
C GLY A 228 0.65 -6.14 -7.37
N LEU A 229 1.96 -5.89 -7.47
CA LEU A 229 2.58 -5.08 -8.53
C LEU A 229 3.15 -5.91 -9.70
N VAL A 230 3.36 -7.20 -9.47
CA VAL A 230 3.76 -8.17 -10.50
C VAL A 230 2.49 -8.90 -10.91
N GLN A 231 2.17 -8.91 -12.22
CA GLN A 231 1.11 -9.78 -12.74
C GLN A 231 1.41 -11.20 -12.24
N GLU A 232 0.52 -11.74 -11.42
CA GLU A 232 0.56 -13.14 -11.00
C GLU A 232 0.25 -14.00 -12.23
N ASP A 233 1.27 -14.28 -13.05
CA ASP A 233 1.25 -15.51 -13.81
C ASP A 233 1.19 -16.65 -12.79
N THR A 234 0.22 -17.55 -12.95
CA THR A 234 -0.15 -18.64 -12.01
C THR A 234 1.03 -19.52 -11.58
N THR A 235 2.19 -19.40 -12.22
CA THR A 235 3.48 -19.97 -11.85
C THR A 235 4.12 -19.34 -10.61
N THR A 236 3.91 -18.04 -10.31
CA THR A 236 4.53 -17.38 -9.14
C THR A 236 3.99 -17.90 -7.82
N ALA A 237 2.69 -18.23 -7.75
CA ALA A 237 2.03 -18.86 -6.60
C ALA A 237 2.67 -20.21 -6.21
N SER A 238 3.35 -20.88 -7.13
CA SER A 238 4.03 -22.17 -6.89
C SER A 238 5.51 -22.02 -6.53
N LEU A 239 6.11 -20.84 -6.70
CA LEU A 239 7.52 -20.56 -6.38
C LEU A 239 7.76 -20.33 -4.88
N TYR A 240 6.70 -19.98 -4.13
CA TYR A 240 6.75 -19.67 -2.69
C TYR A 240 7.15 -20.83 -1.77
N LYS A 241 7.23 -22.07 -2.27
CA LYS A 241 7.56 -23.25 -1.45
C LYS A 241 9.02 -23.70 -1.50
N ALA A 242 9.86 -23.00 -2.26
CA ALA A 242 11.23 -23.44 -2.50
C ALA A 242 12.26 -22.35 -2.18
N SER A 243 12.17 -21.76 -0.99
CA SER A 243 13.30 -21.09 -0.36
C SER A 243 13.56 -21.78 0.97
N GLU A 244 14.84 -22.07 1.24
CA GLU A 244 15.32 -22.73 2.45
C GLU A 244 14.74 -22.08 3.71
N ALA A 245 14.48 -22.89 4.73
CA ALA A 245 13.73 -22.57 5.95
C ALA A 245 14.01 -21.17 6.55
N LEU A 246 13.35 -20.14 6.02
CA LEU A 246 13.23 -18.84 6.66
C LEU A 246 12.35 -19.06 7.87
N THR A 247 12.91 -18.82 9.05
CA THR A 247 12.16 -18.86 10.31
C THR A 247 11.19 -17.69 10.35
N ASP A 248 9.93 -17.99 10.63
CA ASP A 248 8.87 -17.00 10.80
C ASP A 248 9.27 -15.93 11.83
N LEU A 249 8.94 -14.67 11.54
CA LEU A 249 9.02 -13.58 12.50
C LEU A 249 7.88 -13.76 13.51
N VAL A 250 8.22 -14.00 14.78
CA VAL A 250 7.20 -14.20 15.82
C VAL A 250 7.09 -12.93 16.67
N ILE A 251 5.88 -12.41 16.76
CA ILE A 251 5.49 -11.29 17.65
C ILE A 251 4.69 -11.87 18.81
N ASP A 252 5.26 -11.84 20.01
CA ASP A 252 4.58 -12.23 21.25
C ASP A 252 4.03 -11.00 21.98
N CYS A 253 2.70 -10.89 22.01
CA CYS A 253 1.97 -9.81 22.67
C CYS A 253 1.69 -10.06 24.16
N SER A 254 2.34 -11.03 24.79
CA SER A 254 2.27 -11.25 26.25
C SER A 254 2.81 -10.07 27.07
N THR A 255 3.68 -9.24 26.47
CA THR A 255 4.24 -8.01 27.05
C THR A 255 3.86 -6.76 26.25
N SER A 256 3.96 -5.59 26.88
CA SER A 256 3.78 -4.28 26.21
C SER A 256 5.01 -3.39 26.46
N PRO A 257 5.85 -3.11 25.44
CA PRO A 257 5.75 -3.53 24.04
C PRO A 257 5.93 -5.06 23.86
N PRO A 258 5.47 -5.63 22.72
CA PRO A 258 5.59 -7.05 22.44
C PRO A 258 7.05 -7.47 22.27
N THR A 259 7.33 -8.75 22.52
CA THR A 259 8.66 -9.34 22.30
C THR A 259 8.71 -9.93 20.88
N LEU A 260 9.73 -9.57 20.10
CA LEU A 260 9.93 -10.09 18.76
C LEU A 260 11.11 -11.08 18.75
N SER A 261 10.95 -12.20 18.04
CA SER A 261 12.00 -13.21 17.85
C SER A 261 12.18 -13.55 16.38
N ASN A 262 13.34 -14.09 16.01
CA ASN A 262 13.79 -14.23 14.61
C ASN A 262 13.84 -12.89 13.87
N THR A 263 14.28 -11.85 14.57
CA THR A 263 14.34 -10.48 14.07
C THR A 263 15.49 -10.32 13.08
N VAL A 264 15.15 -10.10 11.82
CA VAL A 264 16.09 -9.71 10.76
C VAL A 264 15.69 -8.32 10.25
N SER A 265 16.66 -7.43 10.10
CA SER A 265 16.50 -6.09 9.51
C SER A 265 17.74 -5.77 8.68
N ASN A 266 17.66 -4.68 7.92
CA ASN A 266 18.77 -4.10 7.18
C ASN A 266 18.74 -2.57 7.28
N ARG A 267 19.84 -1.92 6.88
CA ARG A 267 19.97 -0.46 6.96
C ARG A 267 18.82 0.25 6.24
N PHE A 268 18.42 -0.28 5.09
CA PHE A 268 17.30 0.27 4.33
C PHE A 268 16.03 0.36 5.18
N CYS A 269 15.63 -0.72 5.86
CA CYS A 269 14.43 -0.72 6.71
C CYS A 269 14.61 0.16 7.97
N ASP A 270 15.81 0.19 8.54
CA ASP A 270 16.11 0.99 9.74
C ASP A 270 16.00 2.50 9.48
N ASP A 271 16.39 2.95 8.28
CA ASP A 271 16.33 4.36 7.86
C ASP A 271 14.88 4.91 7.88
N TRP A 272 13.87 4.05 7.77
CA TRP A 272 12.44 4.44 7.81
C TRP A 272 11.85 4.54 9.21
N ILE A 273 12.51 4.00 10.25
CA ILE A 273 11.96 3.93 11.61
C ILE A 273 11.49 5.30 12.09
N GLN A 274 12.37 6.30 11.97
CA GLN A 274 12.09 7.65 12.48
C GLN A 274 10.90 8.31 11.76
N ALA A 275 10.74 8.08 10.45
CA ALA A 275 9.61 8.61 9.70
C ALA A 275 8.28 8.03 10.25
N PHE A 276 8.22 6.71 10.48
CA PHE A 276 7.05 6.06 11.05
C PHE A 276 6.75 6.55 12.47
N LEU A 277 7.75 6.62 13.35
CA LEU A 277 7.56 7.09 14.72
C LEU A 277 7.05 8.53 14.77
N ASN A 278 7.67 9.44 14.02
CA ASN A 278 7.26 10.84 13.96
C ASN A 278 5.82 11.01 13.45
N ALA A 279 5.40 10.23 12.46
CA ALA A 279 4.03 10.26 11.94
C ALA A 279 3.02 9.65 12.94
N ALA A 280 3.42 8.62 13.67
CA ALA A 280 2.58 7.97 14.66
C ALA A 280 2.36 8.85 15.91
N GLU A 281 3.38 9.60 16.35
CA GLU A 281 3.27 10.60 17.42
C GLU A 281 2.28 11.72 17.11
N ARG A 282 2.15 12.07 15.82
CA ARG A 282 1.18 13.05 15.31
C ARG A 282 -0.23 12.47 15.12
N CYS A 283 -0.42 11.18 15.39
CA CYS A 283 -1.68 10.45 15.17
C CYS A 283 -2.24 10.61 13.74
N ASN A 284 -1.37 10.62 12.72
CA ASN A 284 -1.78 10.81 11.33
C ASN A 284 -1.65 9.49 10.52
N PRO A 285 -2.73 8.69 10.40
CA PRO A 285 -2.69 7.43 9.65
C PRO A 285 -2.53 7.63 8.14
N PHE A 286 -2.97 8.76 7.57
CA PHE A 286 -2.77 9.07 6.15
C PHE A 286 -1.29 9.29 5.83
N LEU A 287 -0.60 10.04 6.69
CA LEU A 287 0.85 10.23 6.58
C LEU A 287 1.60 8.90 6.73
N LEU A 288 1.19 8.05 7.67
CA LEU A 288 1.77 6.71 7.84
C LEU A 288 1.61 5.86 6.58
N ARG A 289 0.43 5.87 5.95
CA ARG A 289 0.23 5.16 4.68
C ARG A 289 1.07 5.76 3.56
N GLN A 290 1.22 7.08 3.48
CA GLN A 290 2.08 7.72 2.50
C GLN A 290 3.56 7.35 2.68
N ILE A 291 4.06 7.34 3.92
CA ILE A 291 5.41 6.86 4.23
C ILE A 291 5.59 5.41 3.78
N LEU A 292 4.58 4.56 4.02
CA LEU A 292 4.59 3.16 3.59
C LEU A 292 4.62 3.01 2.06
N GLU A 293 3.85 3.81 1.32
CA GLU A 293 3.92 3.80 -0.15
C GLU A 293 5.26 4.33 -0.67
N ASN A 294 5.85 5.36 -0.03
CA ASN A 294 7.19 5.85 -0.38
C ASN A 294 8.28 4.80 -0.13
N PHE A 295 8.20 4.08 0.99
CA PHE A 295 9.05 2.93 1.30
C PHE A 295 8.99 1.88 0.18
N LYS A 296 7.78 1.52 -0.26
CA LYS A 296 7.58 0.58 -1.37
C LYS A 296 8.12 1.09 -2.69
N LEU A 297 7.83 2.34 -3.04
CA LEU A 297 8.33 2.96 -4.26
C LEU A 297 9.85 2.91 -4.32
N LYS A 298 10.53 3.21 -3.21
CA LYS A 298 11.99 3.12 -3.13
C LYS A 298 12.49 1.67 -3.30
N ALA A 299 11.86 0.70 -2.63
CA ALA A 299 12.21 -0.72 -2.80
C ALA A 299 12.03 -1.20 -4.25
N ILE A 300 10.95 -0.76 -4.93
CA ILE A 300 10.68 -1.07 -6.34
C ILE A 300 11.74 -0.45 -7.26
N GLN A 301 12.12 0.81 -7.01
CA GLN A 301 13.18 1.48 -7.77
C GLN A 301 14.52 0.76 -7.64
N ASP A 302 14.86 0.33 -6.43
CA ASP A 302 16.11 -0.39 -6.17
C ASP A 302 16.08 -1.79 -6.83
N MET A 303 14.93 -2.47 -6.82
CA MET A 303 14.72 -3.74 -7.53
C MET A 303 14.89 -3.58 -9.05
N ASN A 304 14.26 -2.56 -9.65
CA ASN A 304 14.38 -2.30 -11.08
C ASN A 304 15.81 -1.93 -11.48
N SER A 305 16.51 -1.20 -10.62
CA SER A 305 17.93 -0.89 -10.81
C SER A 305 18.78 -2.15 -10.81
N LEU A 306 18.56 -3.05 -9.84
CA LEU A 306 19.25 -4.34 -9.78
C LEU A 306 19.00 -5.17 -11.05
N LYS A 307 17.75 -5.31 -11.50
CA LYS A 307 17.41 -6.03 -12.74
C LYS A 307 18.19 -5.50 -13.94
N ARG A 308 18.32 -4.18 -14.05
CA ARG A 308 19.09 -3.54 -15.11
C ARG A 308 20.58 -3.86 -15.00
N PHE A 309 21.15 -3.83 -13.79
CA PHE A 309 22.56 -4.17 -13.57
C PHE A 309 22.86 -5.64 -13.87
N ILE A 310 22.00 -6.57 -13.47
CA ILE A 310 22.18 -8.01 -13.75
C ILE A 310 22.27 -8.25 -15.26
N ARG A 311 21.34 -7.70 -16.05
CA ARG A 311 21.36 -7.82 -17.52
C ARG A 311 22.64 -7.23 -18.14
N GLN A 312 23.17 -6.15 -17.58
CA GLN A 312 24.42 -5.55 -18.08
C GLN A 312 25.66 -6.37 -17.68
N ALA A 313 25.63 -6.99 -16.49
CA ALA A 313 26.73 -7.80 -15.97
C ALA A 313 26.98 -9.06 -16.82
N GLU A 314 25.99 -9.55 -17.58
CA GLU A 314 26.15 -10.65 -18.55
C GLU A 314 27.25 -10.38 -19.59
N SER A 315 27.50 -9.11 -19.91
CA SER A 315 28.45 -8.70 -20.95
C SER A 315 29.60 -7.83 -20.43
N SER A 316 29.60 -7.46 -19.14
CA SER A 316 30.55 -6.49 -18.60
C SER A 316 30.90 -6.72 -17.12
N HIS A 317 32.15 -7.05 -16.86
CA HIS A 317 32.70 -7.12 -15.49
C HIS A 317 32.65 -5.77 -14.76
N TYR A 318 32.71 -4.64 -15.49
CA TYR A 318 32.53 -3.32 -14.88
C TYR A 318 31.10 -3.12 -14.39
N ALA A 319 30.11 -3.60 -15.14
CA ALA A 319 28.71 -3.58 -14.70
C ALA A 319 28.49 -4.48 -13.48
N LEU A 320 29.17 -5.63 -13.41
CA LEU A 320 29.16 -6.49 -12.22
C LEU A 320 29.70 -5.74 -10.99
N PHE A 321 30.83 -5.05 -11.11
CA PHE A 321 31.38 -4.24 -10.02
C PHE A 321 30.43 -3.11 -9.60
N ARG A 322 29.81 -2.40 -10.54
CA ARG A 322 28.78 -1.38 -10.28
C ARG A 322 27.57 -1.96 -9.55
N CYS A 323 27.18 -3.19 -9.88
CA CYS A 323 26.12 -3.92 -9.19
C CYS A 323 26.49 -4.17 -7.72
N CYS A 324 27.72 -4.66 -7.44
CA CYS A 324 28.21 -4.84 -6.06
C CYS A 324 28.17 -3.52 -5.27
N GLN A 325 28.68 -2.44 -5.85
CA GLN A 325 28.68 -1.12 -5.20
C GLN A 325 27.26 -0.63 -4.89
N PHE A 326 26.32 -0.84 -5.83
CA PHE A 326 24.92 -0.51 -5.64
C PHE A 326 24.29 -1.31 -4.48
N LEU A 327 24.51 -2.63 -4.43
CA LEU A 327 23.98 -3.50 -3.37
C LEU A 327 24.52 -3.12 -1.99
N GLN A 328 25.78 -2.71 -1.89
CA GLN A 328 26.37 -2.18 -0.66
C GLN A 328 25.81 -0.80 -0.27
N GLY A 329 25.56 0.05 -1.28
CA GLY A 329 25.11 1.42 -1.10
C GLY A 329 23.63 1.56 -0.73
N CYS A 330 22.74 0.74 -1.31
CA CYS A 330 21.29 0.85 -1.07
C CYS A 330 20.86 0.37 0.32
N GLY A 331 21.67 -0.45 1.00
CA GLY A 331 21.34 -0.97 2.33
C GLY A 331 20.23 -2.02 2.37
N ASN A 332 19.71 -2.45 1.21
CA ASN A 332 18.65 -3.46 1.04
C ASN A 332 19.14 -4.71 0.29
N GLY A 333 20.46 -4.91 0.21
CA GLY A 333 21.07 -5.87 -0.71
C GLY A 333 20.62 -7.32 -0.49
N ASP A 334 20.42 -7.73 0.76
CA ASP A 334 19.93 -9.05 1.16
C ASP A 334 18.55 -9.35 0.57
N VAL A 335 17.59 -8.44 0.78
CA VAL A 335 16.23 -8.53 0.25
C VAL A 335 16.23 -8.49 -1.28
N LEU A 336 17.04 -7.62 -1.87
CA LEU A 336 17.12 -7.47 -3.32
C LEU A 336 17.66 -8.74 -3.99
N LEU A 337 18.71 -9.35 -3.43
CA LEU A 337 19.30 -10.59 -3.95
C LEU A 337 18.36 -11.78 -3.77
N GLN A 338 17.72 -11.90 -2.60
CA GLN A 338 16.72 -12.93 -2.34
C GLN A 338 15.59 -12.91 -3.37
N ASN A 339 15.06 -11.72 -3.67
CA ASN A 339 14.01 -11.53 -4.66
C ASN A 339 14.51 -11.75 -6.10
N ALA A 340 15.73 -11.30 -6.43
CA ALA A 340 16.33 -11.55 -7.73
C ALA A 340 16.55 -13.06 -7.99
N HIS A 341 16.97 -13.82 -6.97
CA HIS A 341 17.05 -15.29 -7.04
C HIS A 341 15.70 -15.94 -7.35
N ALA A 342 14.64 -15.45 -6.70
CA ALA A 342 13.29 -15.97 -6.93
C ALA A 342 12.79 -15.66 -8.35
N GLU A 343 13.04 -14.46 -8.88
CA GLU A 343 12.59 -14.04 -10.22
C GLU A 343 13.42 -14.65 -11.36
N HIS A 344 14.73 -14.82 -11.18
CA HIS A 344 15.66 -15.26 -12.22
C HIS A 344 16.00 -16.76 -12.16
N ARG A 345 15.30 -17.55 -11.35
CA ARG A 345 15.58 -18.98 -11.12
C ARG A 345 15.77 -19.80 -12.41
N ASP A 346 15.05 -19.44 -13.48
CA ASP A 346 15.07 -20.17 -14.75
C ASP A 346 16.11 -19.63 -15.75
N ILE A 347 16.91 -18.62 -15.39
CA ILE A 347 17.91 -17.97 -16.25
C ILE A 347 19.32 -18.26 -15.69
N PRO A 348 20.05 -19.25 -16.25
CA PRO A 348 21.33 -19.69 -15.71
C PRO A 348 22.40 -18.60 -15.60
N GLU A 349 22.47 -17.71 -16.61
CA GLU A 349 23.43 -16.61 -16.66
C GLU A 349 23.19 -15.62 -15.51
N ALA A 350 21.93 -15.25 -15.29
CA ALA A 350 21.53 -14.38 -14.19
C ALA A 350 21.79 -15.05 -12.83
N CYS A 351 21.45 -16.35 -12.67
CA CYS A 351 21.78 -17.10 -11.45
C CYS A 351 23.28 -17.13 -11.16
N SER A 352 24.13 -17.30 -12.18
CA SER A 352 25.59 -17.28 -12.01
C SER A 352 26.07 -15.90 -11.54
N ILE A 353 25.52 -14.83 -12.11
CA ILE A 353 25.85 -13.46 -11.70
C ILE A 353 25.43 -13.23 -10.25
N ILE A 354 24.20 -13.59 -9.88
CA ILE A 354 23.68 -13.40 -8.52
C ILE A 354 24.52 -14.18 -7.51
N ARG A 355 24.90 -15.43 -7.82
CA ARG A 355 25.78 -16.22 -6.94
C ARG A 355 27.14 -15.54 -6.71
N VAL A 356 27.74 -14.97 -7.75
CA VAL A 356 29.01 -14.23 -7.61
C VAL A 356 28.83 -12.98 -6.76
N LEU A 357 27.69 -12.29 -6.88
CA LEU A 357 27.37 -11.14 -6.03
C LEU A 357 27.22 -11.55 -4.56
N ASP A 358 26.54 -12.66 -4.27
CA ASP A 358 26.41 -13.21 -2.90
C ASP A 358 27.76 -13.57 -2.29
N GLU A 359 28.60 -14.28 -3.04
CA GLU A 359 29.95 -14.68 -2.61
C GLU A 359 30.78 -13.43 -2.26
N PHE A 360 30.79 -12.43 -3.14
CA PHE A 360 31.55 -11.20 -2.93
C PHE A 360 31.07 -10.41 -1.72
N LEU A 361 29.75 -10.28 -1.53
CA LEU A 361 29.18 -9.56 -0.39
C LEU A 361 29.42 -10.30 0.93
N SER A 362 29.36 -11.63 0.92
CA SER A 362 29.64 -12.46 2.10
C SER A 362 31.11 -12.38 2.52
N GLU A 363 32.05 -12.42 1.56
CA GLU A 363 33.48 -12.29 1.83
C GLU A 363 33.84 -10.92 2.44
N GLN A 364 33.19 -9.84 1.98
CA GLN A 364 33.43 -8.50 2.51
C GLN A 364 32.87 -8.34 3.93
N GLN A 365 31.71 -8.93 4.24
CA GLN A 365 31.15 -8.92 5.59
C GLN A 365 31.98 -9.74 6.58
N ALA A 366 32.69 -10.79 6.13
CA ALA A 366 33.58 -11.60 6.96
C ALA A 366 34.95 -10.94 7.25
N GLN A 367 35.30 -9.88 6.52
CA GLN A 367 36.58 -9.17 6.65
C GLN A 367 36.49 -7.82 7.39
N GLY A 368 35.27 -7.34 7.67
CA GLY A 368 35.00 -6.17 8.52
C GLY A 368 34.58 -6.58 9.92
#